data_AF-A0A8D2LVX5-F1
#
_entry.id   AF-A0A8D2LVX5-F1
#
_cell.length_a   1.000
_cell.length_b   1.000
_cell.length_c   1.000
_cell.angle_alpha   90.00
_cell.angle_beta   90.00
_cell.angle_gamma   90.00
#
_symmetry.space_group_name_H-M   'P 1'
#
loop_
_entity.id
_entity.type
_entity.pdbx_description
1 polymer ?
#
loop_
_entity_poly.entity_id
_entity_poly.type
_entity_poly.pdbx_seq_one_letter_code
_entity_poly.pdbx_strand_id
1 'polypeptide(L)' 'EASPEWLGRGGPRAMQIGLVNWTGGYLTGECYGDGVSVLGNSLGKKQVREVEAAAWAGSPFPLWDA' A
#
# COMPACT_ATOMS: atom_id res chain seq x y z
N GLU A 1 -27.29 -18.43 -3.72
CA GLU A 1 -25.95 -17.94 -3.35
C GLU A 1 -25.76 -16.61 -4.05
N ALA A 2 -25.83 -15.50 -3.30
CA ALA A 2 -25.77 -14.16 -3.88
C ALA A 2 -24.31 -13.76 -4.06
N SER A 3 -23.89 -13.57 -5.31
CA SER A 3 -22.57 -13.03 -5.64
C SER A 3 -22.49 -11.58 -5.14
N PRO A 4 -21.51 -11.21 -4.29
CA PRO A 4 -21.49 -9.89 -3.68
C PRO A 4 -21.13 -8.81 -4.71
N GLU A 5 -22.00 -7.80 -4.78
CA GLU A 5 -21.99 -6.62 -5.64
C GLU A 5 -20.74 -5.71 -5.51
N TRP A 6 -19.81 -6.02 -4.61
CA TRP A 6 -18.55 -5.28 -4.37
C TRP A 6 -17.49 -5.42 -5.48
N LEU A 7 -17.70 -6.29 -6.47
CA LEU A 7 -16.82 -6.41 -7.64
C LEU A 7 -16.98 -5.25 -8.67
N GLY A 8 -17.86 -4.28 -8.39
CA GLY A 8 -17.98 -3.03 -9.15
C GLY A 8 -17.24 -1.87 -8.48
N ARG A 9 -16.06 -1.49 -9.01
CA ARG A 9 -15.35 -0.20 -8.75
C ARG A 9 -15.29 0.29 -7.29
N GLY A 10 -15.17 -0.61 -6.31
CA GLY A 10 -15.16 -0.20 -4.90
C GLY A 10 -14.77 -1.31 -3.94
N GLY A 11 -13.66 -2.00 -4.22
CA GLY A 11 -13.06 -2.94 -3.26
C GLY A 11 -12.65 -2.23 -1.95
N PRO A 12 -12.32 -2.98 -0.88
CA PRO A 12 -11.80 -2.39 0.35
C PRO A 12 -10.65 -1.45 0.00
N ARG A 13 -10.73 -0.18 0.43
CA ARG A 13 -9.66 0.79 0.18
C ARG A 13 -8.38 0.23 0.78
N ALA A 14 -7.36 0.04 -0.05
CA ALA A 14 -6.06 -0.43 0.41
C ALA A 14 -5.54 0.49 1.53
N MET A 15 -4.93 -0.10 2.55
CA MET A 15 -4.39 0.66 3.67
C MET A 15 -3.26 1.57 3.16
N GLN A 16 -3.33 2.85 3.51
CA GLN A 16 -2.32 3.84 3.11
C GLN A 16 -1.35 4.12 4.24
N ILE A 17 -0.04 4.05 3.94
CA ILE A 17 1.05 4.27 4.90
C ILE A 17 2.09 5.25 4.36
N GLY A 18 2.85 5.86 5.27
CA GLY A 18 4.12 6.53 4.98
C GLY A 18 5.28 5.78 5.61
N LEU A 19 6.39 5.66 4.90
CA LEU A 19 7.61 5.02 5.41
C LEU A 19 8.66 6.09 5.73
N VAL A 20 9.19 6.08 6.95
CA VAL A 20 10.20 7.04 7.41
C VAL A 20 11.50 6.32 7.73
N ASN A 21 12.63 6.91 7.33
CA ASN A 21 13.95 6.38 7.68
C ASN A 21 14.42 6.88 9.05
N TRP A 22 15.60 6.42 9.49
CA TRP A 22 16.17 6.79 10.79
C TRP A 22 16.50 8.28 10.92
N THR A 23 16.70 9.00 9.81
CA THR A 23 16.95 10.46 9.81
C THR A 23 15.64 11.28 9.83
N GLY A 24 14.47 10.63 9.84
CA GLY A 24 13.17 11.29 9.79
C GLY A 24 12.71 11.71 8.38
N GLY A 25 13.38 11.26 7.33
CA GLY A 25 13.00 11.49 5.94
C GLY A 25 12.02 10.43 5.42
N TYR A 26 11.04 10.87 4.61
CA TYR A 26 10.04 9.96 4.04
C TYR A 26 10.48 9.34 2.71
N LEU A 27 10.20 8.05 2.54
CA LEU A 27 10.29 7.37 1.26
C LEU A 27 9.34 8.05 0.26
N THR A 28 9.87 8.49 -0.87
CA THR A 28 9.17 9.33 -1.85
C THR A 28 9.26 8.69 -3.23
N GLY A 29 8.13 8.58 -3.92
CA GLY A 29 8.08 8.13 -5.31
C GLY A 29 8.47 9.28 -6.23
N GLU A 30 9.39 9.02 -7.15
CA GLU A 30 9.75 10.01 -8.16
C GLU A 30 8.62 10.18 -9.16
N CYS A 31 8.48 11.39 -9.72
CA CYS A 31 7.44 11.65 -10.72
C CYS A 31 7.81 11.15 -12.12
N TYR A 32 9.09 10.87 -12.33
CA TYR A 32 9.63 10.47 -13.62
C TYR A 32 10.42 9.18 -13.42
N GLY A 33 9.96 8.11 -14.07
CA GLY A 33 10.52 6.77 -13.90
C GLY A 33 10.03 6.06 -12.63
N ASP A 34 10.51 4.83 -12.45
CA ASP A 34 10.13 3.95 -11.33
C ASP A 34 11.07 4.11 -10.12
N GLY A 35 11.70 5.27 -10.01
CA GLY A 35 12.66 5.60 -8.97
C GLY A 35 12.00 5.84 -7.61
N VAL A 36 12.76 5.53 -6.55
CA VAL A 36 12.39 5.85 -5.18
C VAL A 36 13.55 6.57 -4.52
N SER A 37 13.25 7.68 -3.85
CA SER A 37 14.21 8.48 -3.10
C SER A 37 13.71 8.71 -1.68
N VAL A 38 14.55 9.26 -0.81
CA VAL A 38 14.13 9.73 0.53
C VAL A 38 14.22 11.24 0.51
N LEU A 39 13.06 11.89 0.45
CA LEU A 39 12.96 13.34 0.28
C LEU A 39 11.89 13.91 1.22
N GLY A 40 12.23 15.02 1.86
CA GLY A 40 11.29 15.80 2.66
C GLY A 40 11.03 15.24 4.07
N ASN A 41 10.65 16.16 4.95
CA ASN A 41 10.34 15.89 6.36
C ASN A 41 8.83 15.85 6.61
N SER A 42 8.01 15.80 5.55
CA SER A 42 6.55 15.83 5.63
C SER A 42 5.91 14.76 4.76
N LEU A 43 4.76 14.26 5.23
CA LEU A 43 3.98 13.24 4.53
C LEU A 43 3.04 13.90 3.52
N GLY A 44 3.34 13.74 2.23
CA GLY A 44 2.51 14.20 1.12
C GLY A 44 2.12 13.05 0.19
N LYS A 45 1.44 13.38 -0.92
CA LYS A 45 0.92 12.38 -1.87
C LYS A 45 2.00 11.45 -2.44
N LYS A 46 3.23 11.94 -2.65
CA LYS A 46 4.34 11.15 -3.20
C LYS A 46 4.96 10.20 -2.16
N GLN A 47 4.70 10.45 -0.88
CA GLN A 47 5.20 9.69 0.27
C GLN A 47 4.20 8.62 0.74
N VAL A 48 2.95 8.70 0.30
CA VAL A 48 1.92 7.70 0.60
C VAL A 48 2.12 6.47 -0.29
N ARG A 49 1.96 5.29 0.31
CA ARG A 49 1.97 3.99 -0.35
C ARG A 49 0.76 3.18 0.07
N GLU A 50 0.24 2.40 -0.86
CA GLU A 50 -0.80 1.41 -0.57
C GLU A 50 -0.15 0.08 -0.22
N VAL A 51 -0.65 -0.54 0.85
CA VAL A 51 -0.22 -1.86 1.30
C VAL A 51 -1.28 -2.86 0.90
N GLU A 52 -0.88 -3.84 0.12
CA GLU A 52 -1.69 -5.00 -0.21
C GLU A 52 -1.08 -6.22 0.47
N ALA A 53 -1.93 -7.06 1.06
CA ALA A 53 -1.50 -8.36 1.53
C ALA A 53 -1.14 -9.20 0.31
N ALA A 54 0.16 -9.39 0.07
CA ALA A 54 0.61 -10.32 -0.95
C ALA A 54 0.11 -11.71 -0.54
N ALA A 55 -0.81 -12.29 -1.32
CA ALA A 55 -1.17 -13.68 -1.17
C ALA A 55 0.10 -14.50 -1.47
N TRP A 56 0.72 -15.05 -0.44
CA TRP A 56 1.85 -15.96 -0.62
C TRP A 56 1.31 -17.19 -1.36
N ALA A 57 1.85 -17.48 -2.55
CA ALA A 57 1.47 -18.60 -3.41
C ALA A 57 1.72 -20.01 -2.78
N GLY A 58 2.02 -20.08 -1.48
CA GLY A 58 2.22 -21.31 -0.72
C GLY A 58 1.72 -21.27 0.74
N SER A 59 0.92 -20.28 1.14
CA SER A 59 0.31 -20.28 2.49
C SER A 59 -1.03 -21.02 2.46
N PRO A 60 -1.26 -22.04 3.33
CA PRO A 60 -2.48 -22.84 3.31
C PRO A 60 -3.72 -22.15 3.91
N PHE A 61 -3.62 -20.90 4.40
CA PHE A 61 -4.75 -20.22 5.05
C PHE A 61 -4.95 -18.80 4.52
N PRO A 62 -6.20 -18.41 4.21
CA PRO A 62 -6.53 -17.02 3.98
C PRO A 62 -6.62 -16.24 5.30
N LEU A 63 -5.98 -15.08 5.34
CA LEU A 63 -5.85 -14.22 6.52
C LEU A 63 -7.10 -13.34 6.74
N TRP A 64 -8.30 -13.92 6.79
CA TRP A 64 -9.53 -13.19 7.14
C TRP A 64 -10.45 -13.90 8.13
N ASP A 65 -10.07 -15.09 8.63
CA ASP A 65 -10.85 -15.86 9.61
C ASP A 65 -10.06 -16.14 10.91
N ALA A 66 -9.43 -15.12 11.53
CA ALA A 66 -8.81 -15.23 12.86
C ALA A 66 -9.46 -14.27 13.87
#